data_AF-A0A7C8ADV7-F1
#
_entry.id   AF-A0A7C8ADV7-F1
#
_cell.length_a   1.000
_cell.length_b   1.000
_cell.length_c   1.000
_cell.angle_alpha   90.00
_cell.angle_beta   90.00
_cell.angle_gamma   90.00
#
_symmetry.space_group_name_H-M   'P 1'
#
loop_
_entity.id
_entity.type
_entity.pdbx_description
1 polymer ?
#
loop_
_entity_poly.entity_id
_entity_poly.type
_entity_poly.pdbx_seq_one_letter_code
_entity_poly.pdbx_strand_id
1 'polypeptide(L)' 'MKRVELFENGFSDLNFRNFLVHDSPYFKILNFNFRAGQELPIHSHDIEGQVSICILEGEGEFLG' A
#
# COMPACT_ATOMS: atom_id res chain seq x y z
N MET A 1 -6.01 -18.24 -10.78
CA MET A 1 -4.84 -17.35 -10.61
C MET A 1 -5.08 -16.10 -11.44
N LYS A 2 -5.03 -14.91 -10.83
CA LYS A 2 -5.23 -13.62 -11.53
C LYS A 2 -3.92 -12.85 -11.49
N ARG A 3 -3.54 -12.23 -12.61
CA ARG A 3 -2.43 -11.27 -12.69
C ARG A 3 -3.00 -9.85 -12.64
N VAL A 4 -2.34 -8.95 -11.91
CA VAL A 4 -2.72 -7.54 -11.80
C VAL A 4 -1.49 -6.69 -12.13
N GLU A 5 -1.61 -5.78 -13.08
CA GLU A 5 -0.54 -4.86 -13.46
C GLU A 5 -0.54 -3.68 -12.48
N LEU A 6 0.43 -3.63 -11.56
CA LEU A 6 0.42 -2.68 -10.44
C LEU A 6 0.84 -1.25 -10.82
N PHE A 7 1.72 -1.10 -11.81
CA PHE A 7 2.29 0.19 -12.19
C PHE A 7 1.32 1.10 -12.96
N GLU A 8 0.20 0.57 -13.45
CA GLU A 8 -0.86 1.34 -14.11
C GLU A 8 -1.76 2.13 -13.12
N ASN A 9 -1.53 1.96 -11.82
CA ASN A 9 -2.35 2.59 -10.78
C ASN A 9 -2.05 4.09 -10.58
N GLY A 10 -1.01 4.68 -11.19
CA GLY A 10 -0.76 6.13 -11.17
C GLY A 10 -0.62 6.76 -9.77
N PHE A 11 -0.71 8.09 -9.68
CA PHE A 11 -0.51 8.86 -8.44
C PHE A 11 -1.66 9.86 -8.20
N SER A 12 -1.73 10.40 -7.00
CA SER A 12 -2.63 11.49 -6.62
C SER A 12 -1.80 12.62 -6.01
N ASP A 13 -2.13 13.87 -6.36
CA ASP A 13 -1.34 15.03 -5.92
C ASP A 13 -1.72 15.53 -4.52
N LEU A 14 -2.95 15.27 -4.06
CA LEU A 14 -3.43 15.71 -2.75
C LEU A 14 -3.01 14.78 -1.60
N ASN A 15 -3.02 13.48 -1.84
CA ASN A 15 -2.67 12.44 -0.87
C ASN A 15 -2.18 11.20 -1.62
N PHE A 16 -1.57 10.24 -0.91
CA PHE A 16 -1.17 8.96 -1.49
C PHE A 16 -2.36 8.27 -2.14
N ARG A 17 -2.09 7.56 -3.25
CA ARG A 17 -3.11 6.77 -3.92
C ARG A 17 -3.13 5.36 -3.34
N ASN A 18 -4.30 4.89 -2.93
CA ASN A 18 -4.51 3.50 -2.54
C ASN A 18 -5.24 2.72 -3.64
N PHE A 19 -4.95 1.43 -3.75
CA PHE A 19 -5.61 0.53 -4.69
C PHE A 19 -5.77 -0.87 -4.12
N LEU A 20 -6.99 -1.39 -4.19
CA LEU A 20 -7.33 -2.75 -3.76
C LEU A 20 -6.93 -3.76 -4.86
N VAL A 21 -5.80 -4.44 -4.64
CA VAL A 21 -5.26 -5.42 -5.58
C VAL A 21 -6.01 -6.75 -5.47
N HIS A 22 -6.28 -7.18 -4.23
CA HIS A 22 -6.97 -8.44 -3.93
C HIS A 22 -7.66 -8.37 -2.57
N ASP A 23 -8.84 -9.00 -2.46
CA ASP A 23 -9.59 -9.16 -1.22
C ASP A 23 -10.16 -10.57 -1.13
N SER A 24 -9.94 -11.23 0.00
CA SER A 24 -10.40 -12.61 0.25
C SER A 24 -10.46 -12.90 1.75
N PRO A 25 -11.07 -14.02 2.16
CA PRO A 25 -11.10 -14.42 3.58
C PRO A 25 -9.73 -14.66 4.23
N TYR A 26 -8.68 -14.82 3.43
CA TYR A 26 -7.34 -15.19 3.93
C TYR A 26 -6.39 -14.01 4.03
N PHE A 27 -6.44 -13.09 3.06
CA PHE A 27 -5.61 -11.90 3.03
C PHE A 27 -6.21 -10.83 2.12
N LYS A 28 -5.82 -9.59 2.41
CA LYS A 28 -6.07 -8.40 1.61
C LYS A 28 -4.73 -7.86 1.13
N ILE A 29 -4.65 -7.49 -0.15
CA ILE A 29 -3.46 -6.88 -0.74
C ILE A 29 -3.84 -5.47 -1.21
N LEU A 30 -3.12 -4.49 -0.69
CA LEU A 30 -3.22 -3.08 -1.07
C LEU A 30 -1.91 -2.64 -1.73
N ASN A 31 -2.02 -1.80 -2.76
CA ASN A 31 -0.91 -1.05 -3.31
C ASN A 31 -1.09 0.42 -2.94
N PHE A 32 0.01 1.06 -2.55
CA PHE A 32 0.08 2.48 -2.25
C PHE A 32 1.13 3.13 -3.14
N ASN A 33 0.75 4.23 -3.79
CA ASN A 33 1.66 5.04 -4.59
C ASN A 33 1.77 6.43 -3.97
N PHE A 34 3.01 6.84 -3.69
CA PHE A 34 3.34 8.10 -3.02
C PHE A 34 4.06 9.03 -4.00
N ARG A 35 3.66 10.30 -4.04
CA ARG A 35 4.56 11.36 -4.50
C ARG A 35 5.61 11.61 -3.41
N ALA A 36 6.78 12.09 -3.81
CA ALA A 36 7.83 12.46 -2.85
C ALA A 36 7.27 13.45 -1.79
N GLY A 37 7.51 13.14 -0.52
CA GLY A 37 7.01 13.92 0.62
C GLY A 37 5.59 13.56 1.09
N GLN A 38 4.85 12.69 0.39
CA GLN A 38 3.63 12.09 0.94
C GLN A 38 3.97 10.95 1.90
N GLU A 39 3.11 10.72 2.88
CA GLU A 39 3.27 9.69 3.90
C GLU A 39 1.99 8.90 4.11
N LEU A 40 2.13 7.67 4.60
CA LEU A 40 1.05 6.93 5.24
C LEU A 40 1.22 7.13 6.75
N PRO A 41 0.31 7.87 7.43
CA PRO A 41 0.45 8.11 8.86
C PRO A 41 0.52 6.81 9.65
N ILE A 42 1.34 6.80 10.71
CA ILE A 42 1.42 5.68 11.65
C ILE A 42 0.02 5.40 12.21
N HIS A 43 -0.40 4.14 12.14
CA HIS A 43 -1.71 3.70 12.64
C HIS A 43 -1.65 2.23 13.05
N SER A 44 -2.66 1.79 13.80
CA SER A 44 -2.84 0.40 14.19
C SER A 44 -4.32 0.04 14.25
N HIS A 45 -4.59 -1.26 14.23
CA HIS A 45 -5.91 -1.84 14.46
C HIS A 45 -5.79 -2.89 15.57
N ASP A 46 -6.71 -2.85 16.54
CA ASP A 46 -6.74 -3.80 17.66
C ASP A 46 -7.43 -5.11 17.24
N ILE A 47 -6.74 -5.89 16.40
CA ILE A 47 -7.18 -7.18 15.88
C ILE A 47 -5.99 -8.15 15.76
N GLU A 48 -6.27 -9.46 15.75
CA GLU A 48 -5.25 -10.47 15.44
C GLU A 48 -4.84 -10.42 13.96
N GLY A 49 -3.53 -10.43 13.69
CA GLY A 49 -3.00 -10.45 12.34
C GLY A 49 -1.58 -9.87 12.25
N GLN A 50 -0.99 -9.98 11.07
CA GLN A 50 0.30 -9.38 10.74
C GLN A 50 0.20 -8.67 9.39
N VAL A 51 1.00 -7.62 9.22
CA VAL A 51 1.15 -6.91 7.95
C VAL A 51 2.58 -7.07 7.45
N SER A 52 2.74 -7.16 6.13
CA SER A 52 4.04 -7.09 5.46
C SER A 52 3.98 -5.97 4.44
N ILE A 53 5.04 -5.17 4.36
CA ILE A 53 5.16 -4.06 3.40
C ILE A 53 6.39 -4.32 2.54
N CYS A 54 6.20 -4.26 1.22
CA CYS A 54 7.26 -4.43 0.24
C CYS A 54 7.38 -3.15 -0.58
N ILE A 55 8.59 -2.61 -0.68
CA ILE A 55 8.89 -1.48 -1.55
C ILE A 55 9.10 -2.03 -2.97
N LEU A 56 8.18 -1.70 -3.88
CA LEU A 56 8.23 -2.16 -5.27
C LEU A 56 9.12 -1.28 -6.15
N GLU A 57 9.12 0.03 -5.90
CA GLU A 57 9.90 1.02 -6.63
C GLU A 57 10.10 2.28 -5.77
N GLY A 58 11.23 2.96 -5.96
CA GLY A 58 11.60 4.17 -5.21
C GLY A 58 12.22 3.86 -3.84
N GLU A 59 12.35 4.90 -3.02
CA GLU A 59 12.94 4.86 -1.68
C GLU A 59 12.07 5.63 -0.69
N GLY A 60 12.16 5.27 0.59
CA GLY A 60 11.40 5.87 1.67
C GLY A 60 11.77 5.25 3.02
N GLU A 61 11.01 5.58 4.07
CA GLU A 61 11.31 5.18 5.44
C GLU A 61 10.09 4.52 6.11
N PHE A 62 10.34 3.49 6.92
CA PHE A 62 9.35 2.97 7.87
C PHE A 62 9.50 3.72 9.19
N LEU A 63 8.43 4.42 9.60
CA LEU A 63 8.49 5.40 10.69
C LEU A 63 8.26 4.81 12.11
N GLY A 64 7.77 3.57 12.21
CA GLY A 64 7.57 2.87 13.50
C GLY A 64 6.12 2.60 13.82
#